data_AF-A0A7J9AMW7-F1
#
_entry.id   AF-A0A7J9AMW7-F1
#
_cell.length_a   1.000
_cell.length_b   1.000
_cell.length_c   1.000
_cell.angle_alpha   90.00
_cell.angle_beta   90.00
_cell.angle_gamma   90.00
#
_symmetry.space_group_name_H-M   'P 1'
#
loop_
_entity.id
_entity.type
_entity.pdbx_description
1 polymer ?
#
loop_
_entity_poly.entity_id
_entity_poly.type
_entity_poly.pdbx_seq_one_letter_code
_entity_poly.pdbx_strand_id
1 'polypeptide(L)'
;GDFGRLGHGDFSDLFTPQPIKALHGLRIKQIACGDSHCLAVTMEGEVQSWGRNQNGQLGLGSTEDSLVPQKIQAFQGISIKMVAAGAEHTAAVSEEGALYGWGWGRYGNLGLGDRNDRLVPEKVSTLNGEKMNMVACGWRHTISVSDTGRLYTYGWSKYGQLGHGDFEDHLVPHKVESLADSFIKQVAGGWRHTMALTSDGKLYGWGWNKKVVQVSCGWRHTLAITEEKNVFSWGRGTNGQLGHGESTDRNVPKIIEALSVDGSSGQQIESSKLDPLSGKTWVSPTERYAIVPDESGQTVHSGKGNGGDVSVPENDVKRIRIKAYKLRGVCKVSLLLLVIITTIIM
;
A
#
# COMPACT_ATOMS: atom_id res chain seq x y z
N GLY A 1 19.13 9.75 -5.16
CA GLY A 1 17.83 9.56 -4.55
C GLY A 1 16.96 10.72 -4.93
N ASP A 2 15.91 10.44 -5.70
CA ASP A 2 14.95 11.45 -6.15
C ASP A 2 14.53 12.41 -5.04
N PHE A 3 14.31 13.67 -5.44
CA PHE A 3 13.94 14.80 -4.58
C PHE A 3 15.00 15.20 -3.54
N GLY A 4 16.23 14.67 -3.64
CA GLY A 4 17.31 15.03 -2.72
C GLY A 4 17.22 14.37 -1.34
N ARG A 5 16.41 13.31 -1.19
CA ARG A 5 16.16 12.62 0.10
C ARG A 5 17.42 12.09 0.80
N LEU A 6 18.53 11.94 0.06
CA LEU A 6 19.82 11.51 0.59
C LEU A 6 20.67 12.66 1.15
N GLY A 7 20.35 13.92 0.87
CA GLY A 7 20.97 15.08 1.51
C GLY A 7 22.36 15.46 1.01
N HIS A 8 22.79 14.95 -0.15
CA HIS A 8 24.15 15.17 -0.69
C HIS A 8 24.28 16.36 -1.64
N GLY A 9 23.20 17.10 -1.91
CA GLY A 9 23.20 18.22 -2.86
C GLY A 9 22.91 17.84 -4.31
N ASP A 10 22.49 16.61 -4.56
CA ASP A 10 22.15 16.10 -5.89
C ASP A 10 21.03 15.04 -5.82
N PHE A 11 20.63 14.51 -6.99
CA PHE A 11 19.56 13.52 -7.14
C PHE A 11 20.08 12.08 -7.34
N SER A 12 21.39 11.86 -7.30
CA SER A 12 22.03 10.59 -7.67
C SER A 12 21.72 9.49 -6.68
N ASP A 13 21.39 8.31 -7.16
CA ASP A 13 21.22 7.14 -6.31
C ASP A 13 22.55 6.64 -5.77
N LEU A 14 22.54 6.17 -4.52
CA LEU A 14 23.71 5.65 -3.84
C LEU A 14 23.48 4.18 -3.48
N PHE A 15 24.35 3.32 -3.99
CA PHE A 15 24.35 1.88 -3.70
C PHE A 15 25.34 1.52 -2.58
N THR A 16 26.06 2.51 -2.06
CA THR A 16 26.99 2.39 -0.92
C THR A 16 26.80 3.58 0.01
N PRO A 17 26.87 3.40 1.35
CA PRO A 17 26.74 4.50 2.30
C PRO A 17 27.76 5.61 2.04
N GLN A 18 27.30 6.87 2.09
CA GLN A 18 28.14 8.06 1.98
C GLN A 18 27.83 9.03 3.13
N PRO A 19 28.83 9.77 3.64
CA PRO A 19 28.59 10.76 4.68
C PRO A 19 27.82 11.98 4.14
N ILE A 20 26.78 12.41 4.85
CA ILE A 20 26.08 13.67 4.58
C ILE A 20 26.93 14.81 5.13
N LYS A 21 27.77 15.41 4.27
CA LYS A 21 28.75 16.44 4.65
C LYS A 21 28.13 17.63 5.38
N ALA A 22 26.90 18.01 5.02
CA ALA A 22 26.18 19.13 5.64
C ALA A 22 25.81 18.91 7.11
N LEU A 23 25.80 17.67 7.60
CA LEU A 23 25.59 17.35 9.02
C LEU A 23 26.90 17.13 9.80
N HIS A 24 28.05 17.25 9.15
CA HIS A 24 29.33 17.01 9.80
C HIS A 24 29.55 18.02 10.95
N GLY A 25 29.98 17.52 12.11
CA GLY A 25 30.17 18.33 13.31
C GLY A 25 28.91 18.55 14.16
N LEU A 26 27.72 18.23 13.65
CA LEU A 26 26.50 18.22 14.46
C LEU A 26 26.40 16.92 15.26
N ARG A 27 26.02 17.02 16.54
CA ARG A 27 25.73 15.84 17.35
C ARG A 27 24.28 15.44 17.13
N ILE A 28 24.06 14.40 16.33
CA ILE A 28 22.71 13.93 15.99
C ILE A 28 22.15 13.03 17.11
N LYS A 29 20.95 13.37 17.58
CA LYS A 29 20.17 12.60 18.58
C LYS A 29 19.26 11.58 17.92
N GLN A 30 18.57 11.96 16.84
CA GLN A 30 17.60 11.12 16.14
C GLN A 30 17.53 11.48 14.66
N ILE A 31 17.25 10.50 13.81
CA ILE A 31 16.89 10.68 12.40
C ILE A 31 15.49 10.08 12.18
N ALA A 32 14.67 10.73 11.37
CA ALA A 32 13.42 10.17 10.86
C ALA A 32 13.38 10.27 9.33
N CYS A 33 12.87 9.22 8.68
CA CYS A 33 12.73 9.15 7.24
C CYS A 33 11.26 8.92 6.89
N GLY A 34 10.71 9.79 6.04
CA GLY A 34 9.42 9.60 5.39
C GLY A 34 9.59 8.91 4.03
N ASP A 35 8.59 9.02 3.16
CA ASP A 35 8.67 8.42 1.82
C ASP A 35 9.79 9.07 0.99
N SER A 36 9.93 10.40 1.06
CA SER A 36 10.85 11.17 0.19
C SER A 36 11.51 12.36 0.89
N HIS A 37 11.41 12.46 2.22
CA HIS A 37 12.04 13.50 3.03
C HIS A 37 12.60 12.91 4.32
N CYS A 38 13.56 13.60 4.90
CA CYS A 38 14.27 13.18 6.10
C CYS A 38 14.42 14.35 7.05
N LEU A 39 14.51 14.02 8.34
CA LEU A 39 14.78 14.98 9.41
C LEU A 39 15.87 14.45 10.32
N ALA A 40 16.67 15.35 10.89
CA ALA A 40 17.62 15.06 11.94
C ALA A 40 17.40 16.02 13.11
N VAL A 41 17.33 15.46 14.32
CA VAL A 41 17.28 16.20 15.58
C VAL A 41 18.66 16.18 16.19
N THR A 42 19.20 17.32 16.61
CA THR A 42 20.48 17.40 17.31
C THR A 42 20.33 17.12 18.81
N MET A 43 21.44 16.91 19.51
CA MET A 43 21.46 16.77 20.97
C MET A 43 20.99 18.03 21.70
N GLU A 44 21.08 19.19 21.04
CA GLU A 44 20.61 20.49 21.52
C GLU A 44 19.11 20.72 21.22
N GLY A 45 18.47 19.79 20.52
CA GLY A 45 17.05 19.84 20.16
C GLY A 45 16.74 20.68 18.92
N GLU A 46 17.75 21.02 18.11
CA GLU A 46 17.54 21.68 16.82
C GLU A 46 17.13 20.66 15.76
N VAL A 47 16.35 21.09 14.76
CA VAL A 47 15.87 20.21 13.69
C VAL A 47 16.36 20.68 12.33
N GLN A 48 16.97 19.75 11.59
CA GLN A 48 17.37 19.88 10.19
C GLN A 48 16.44 19.01 9.33
N SER A 49 16.06 19.48 8.14
CA SER A 49 15.22 18.71 7.20
C SER A 49 15.71 18.83 5.75
N TRP A 50 15.47 17.79 4.95
CA TRP A 50 15.80 17.76 3.51
C TRP A 50 14.95 16.74 2.75
N GLY A 51 14.97 16.82 1.42
CA GLY A 51 14.21 15.99 0.50
C GLY A 51 13.04 16.72 -0.17
N ARG A 52 11.99 15.97 -0.49
CA ARG A 52 10.75 16.45 -1.11
C ARG A 52 10.00 17.42 -0.18
N ASN A 53 9.44 18.50 -0.73
CA ASN A 53 8.76 19.53 0.05
C ASN A 53 7.47 20.08 -0.60
N GLN A 54 6.90 19.39 -1.60
CA GLN A 54 5.74 19.92 -2.36
C GLN A 54 4.52 20.28 -1.51
N ASN A 55 4.39 19.75 -0.29
CA ASN A 55 3.32 20.04 0.66
C ASN A 55 3.81 20.73 1.93
N GLY A 56 5.06 21.19 1.96
CA GLY A 56 5.66 21.85 3.11
C GLY A 56 6.19 20.91 4.19
N GLN A 57 6.37 19.61 3.90
CA GLN A 57 6.80 18.60 4.88
C GLN A 57 8.19 18.81 5.48
N LEU A 58 9.01 19.69 4.89
CA LEU A 58 10.28 20.12 5.48
C LEU A 58 10.09 21.19 6.57
N GLY A 59 8.95 21.88 6.60
CA GLY A 59 8.67 22.89 7.64
C GLY A 59 9.45 24.20 7.45
N LEU A 60 9.96 24.46 6.25
CA LEU A 60 10.84 25.60 5.94
C LEU A 60 10.08 26.86 5.50
N GLY A 61 8.74 26.85 5.52
CA GLY A 61 7.91 27.97 5.07
C GLY A 61 7.80 28.11 3.54
N SER A 62 8.19 27.08 2.79
CA SER A 62 8.11 27.01 1.33
C SER A 62 7.67 25.62 0.87
N THR A 63 7.45 25.46 -0.44
CA THR A 63 7.17 24.17 -1.10
C THR A 63 8.33 23.68 -1.97
N GLU A 64 9.50 24.30 -1.85
CA GLU A 64 10.69 23.97 -2.63
C GLU A 64 11.44 22.79 -2.02
N ASP A 65 11.78 21.79 -2.84
CA ASP A 65 12.59 20.64 -2.44
C ASP A 65 13.97 21.11 -1.96
N SER A 66 14.54 20.43 -0.96
CA SER A 66 15.88 20.75 -0.44
C SER A 66 16.83 19.58 -0.61
N LEU A 67 17.88 19.75 -1.39
CA LEU A 67 18.86 18.69 -1.66
C LEU A 67 19.88 18.49 -0.53
N VAL A 68 19.91 19.41 0.43
CA VAL A 68 20.78 19.38 1.61
C VAL A 68 19.97 19.69 2.88
N PRO A 69 20.40 19.20 4.05
CA PRO A 69 19.83 19.57 5.34
C PRO A 69 19.74 21.09 5.54
N GLN A 70 18.55 21.57 5.90
CA GLN A 70 18.29 22.96 6.28
C GLN A 70 17.58 23.04 7.63
N LYS A 71 17.97 24.02 8.44
CA LYS A 71 17.46 24.21 9.79
C LYS A 71 16.04 24.75 9.76
N ILE A 72 15.15 24.12 10.51
CA ILE A 72 13.76 24.57 10.70
C ILE A 72 13.75 25.74 11.70
N GLN A 73 13.75 26.97 11.19
CA GLN A 73 13.79 28.17 12.03
C GLN A 73 12.55 28.36 12.90
N ALA A 74 11.42 27.77 12.52
CA ALA A 74 10.18 27.80 13.31
C ALA A 74 10.31 27.16 14.70
N PHE A 75 11.34 26.33 14.94
CA PHE A 75 11.65 25.76 16.26
C PHE A 75 12.70 26.55 17.04
N GLN A 76 13.06 27.77 16.62
CA GLN A 76 13.99 28.59 17.39
C GLN A 76 13.47 28.81 18.83
N GLY A 77 14.28 28.42 19.82
CA GLY A 77 13.90 28.49 21.24
C GLY A 77 13.04 27.32 21.74
N ILE A 78 12.72 26.34 20.89
CA ILE A 78 11.95 25.14 21.24
C ILE A 78 12.87 23.93 21.11
N SER A 79 13.15 23.26 22.23
CA SER A 79 13.96 22.05 22.22
C SER A 79 13.12 20.84 21.77
N ILE A 80 13.45 20.28 20.61
CA ILE A 80 12.73 19.13 20.06
C ILE A 80 13.29 17.82 20.61
N LYS A 81 12.39 17.01 21.17
CA LYS A 81 12.72 15.71 21.72
C LYS A 81 12.90 14.68 20.61
N MET A 82 11.91 14.60 19.72
CA MET A 82 11.89 13.67 18.61
C MET A 82 10.96 14.12 17.48
N VAL A 83 11.19 13.55 16.30
CA VAL A 83 10.42 13.76 15.07
C VAL A 83 9.97 12.41 14.48
N ALA A 84 8.88 12.43 13.72
CA ALA A 84 8.42 11.32 12.91
C ALA A 84 7.96 11.84 11.54
N ALA A 85 8.14 11.02 10.50
CA ALA A 85 7.84 11.38 9.13
C ALA A 85 6.99 10.30 8.47
N GLY A 86 5.89 10.70 7.84
CA GLY A 86 5.06 9.84 7.00
C GLY A 86 5.36 10.04 5.52
N ALA A 87 4.34 9.92 4.66
CA ALA A 87 4.52 10.07 3.22
C ALA A 87 5.03 11.47 2.84
N GLU A 88 4.27 12.47 3.25
CA GLU A 88 4.44 13.88 2.90
C GLU A 88 3.99 14.75 4.08
N HIS A 89 4.04 14.22 5.29
CA HIS A 89 3.75 14.94 6.53
C HIS A 89 4.78 14.59 7.58
N THR A 90 4.86 15.45 8.59
CA THR A 90 5.85 15.34 9.65
C THR A 90 5.20 15.74 10.97
N ALA A 91 5.61 15.08 12.04
CA ALA A 91 5.22 15.42 13.39
C ALA A 91 6.44 15.51 14.30
N ALA A 92 6.33 16.29 15.37
CA ALA A 92 7.37 16.41 16.38
C ALA A 92 6.80 16.53 17.78
N VAL A 93 7.59 16.10 18.76
CA VAL A 93 7.32 16.32 20.18
C VAL A 93 8.48 17.12 20.76
N SER A 94 8.18 18.21 21.49
CA SER A 94 9.19 18.97 22.25
C SER A 94 9.55 18.29 23.56
N GLU A 95 10.66 18.68 24.18
CA GLU A 95 11.03 18.18 25.52
C GLU A 95 10.01 18.58 26.60
N GLU A 96 9.25 19.66 26.37
CA GLU A 96 8.14 20.08 27.25
C GLU A 96 6.84 19.28 27.02
N GLY A 97 6.83 18.40 26.01
CA GLY A 97 5.70 17.54 25.65
C GLY A 97 4.68 18.18 24.73
N ALA A 98 5.01 19.29 24.04
CA ALA A 98 4.15 19.86 23.02
C ALA A 98 4.25 19.06 21.71
N LEU A 99 3.10 18.74 21.12
CA LEU A 99 2.97 18.04 19.84
C LEU A 99 2.83 19.06 18.70
N TYR A 100 3.53 18.81 17.60
CA TYR A 100 3.49 19.62 16.38
C TYR A 100 3.20 18.75 15.17
N GLY A 101 2.52 19.32 14.16
CA GLY A 101 2.28 18.69 12.87
C GLY A 101 2.46 19.68 11.72
N TRP A 102 3.05 19.23 10.61
CA TRP A 102 3.15 19.99 9.37
C TRP A 102 3.30 19.11 8.12
N GLY A 103 3.28 19.75 6.95
CA GLY A 103 3.24 19.09 5.64
C GLY A 103 1.81 18.88 5.14
N TRP A 104 1.60 17.79 4.41
CA TRP A 104 0.32 17.41 3.84
C TRP A 104 -0.71 17.05 4.92
N GLY A 105 -1.88 17.69 4.90
CA GLY A 105 -2.88 17.57 5.97
C GLY A 105 -4.25 17.07 5.55
N ARG A 106 -4.45 16.60 4.31
CA ARG A 106 -5.81 16.40 3.75
C ARG A 106 -6.66 15.32 4.44
N TYR A 107 -6.05 14.41 5.20
CA TYR A 107 -6.78 13.43 6.01
C TYR A 107 -6.80 13.79 7.50
N GLY A 108 -6.40 15.01 7.89
CA GLY A 108 -6.36 15.42 9.29
C GLY A 108 -5.17 14.88 10.07
N ASN A 109 -4.20 14.26 9.39
CA ASN A 109 -3.02 13.62 9.97
C ASN A 109 -2.01 14.60 10.61
N LEU A 110 -2.29 15.91 10.59
CA LEU A 110 -1.55 16.92 11.35
C LEU A 110 -2.11 17.12 12.76
N GLY A 111 -3.35 16.70 13.02
CA GLY A 111 -3.99 16.82 14.33
C GLY A 111 -4.50 18.23 14.66
N LEU A 112 -4.55 19.13 13.68
CA LEU A 112 -4.86 20.56 13.85
C LEU A 112 -6.36 20.89 13.76
N GLY A 113 -7.22 19.89 13.58
CA GLY A 113 -8.67 20.07 13.48
C GLY A 113 -9.19 20.47 12.10
N ASP A 114 -8.32 20.48 11.08
CA ASP A 114 -8.69 20.76 9.70
C ASP A 114 -7.97 19.83 8.71
N ARG A 115 -8.19 20.08 7.41
CA ARG A 115 -7.62 19.32 6.29
C ARG A 115 -6.66 20.16 5.43
N ASN A 116 -6.05 21.21 6.01
CA ASN A 116 -5.15 22.11 5.28
C ASN A 116 -3.69 21.68 5.48
N ASP A 117 -2.88 21.85 4.44
CA ASP A 117 -1.44 21.64 4.52
C ASP A 117 -0.78 22.76 5.35
N ARG A 118 0.34 22.49 6.00
CA ARG A 118 1.12 23.49 6.76
C ARG A 118 2.56 23.53 6.28
N LEU A 119 3.02 24.72 5.93
CA LEU A 119 4.40 24.93 5.43
C LEU A 119 5.44 25.08 6.56
N VAL A 120 4.96 25.27 7.80
CA VAL A 120 5.77 25.38 9.01
C VAL A 120 5.14 24.52 10.11
N PRO A 121 5.93 24.03 11.09
CA PRO A 121 5.41 23.35 12.27
C PRO A 121 4.33 24.16 12.99
N GLU A 122 3.15 23.57 13.20
CA GLU A 122 2.08 24.17 13.99
C GLU A 122 1.78 23.29 15.22
N LYS A 123 1.55 23.93 16.35
CA LYS A 123 1.31 23.25 17.63
C LYS A 123 -0.12 22.72 17.69
N VAL A 124 -0.27 21.45 18.04
CA VAL A 124 -1.57 20.81 18.29
C VAL A 124 -2.11 21.27 19.65
N SER A 125 -3.27 21.93 19.66
CA SER A 125 -3.85 22.58 20.85
C SER A 125 -4.90 21.74 21.59
N THR A 126 -5.42 20.67 20.98
CA THR A 126 -6.60 19.92 21.44
C THR A 126 -6.30 18.82 22.48
N LEU A 127 -5.12 18.85 23.10
CA LEU A 127 -4.65 17.80 24.01
C LEU A 127 -5.07 17.97 25.48
N ASN A 128 -5.87 19.01 25.81
CA ASN A 128 -6.44 19.24 27.15
C ASN A 128 -5.44 19.14 28.32
N GLY A 129 -4.19 19.55 28.10
CA GLY A 129 -3.13 19.51 29.11
C GLY A 129 -2.29 18.22 29.15
N GLU A 130 -2.62 17.21 28.35
CA GLU A 130 -1.76 16.03 28.17
C GLU A 130 -0.45 16.43 27.49
N LYS A 131 0.66 15.96 28.05
CA LYS A 131 2.00 16.11 27.46
C LYS A 131 2.33 14.88 26.66
N MET A 132 2.77 15.06 25.42
CA MET A 132 3.20 13.96 24.58
C MET A 132 4.63 13.55 24.90
N ASN A 133 4.85 12.25 24.99
CA ASN A 133 6.16 11.67 25.26
C ASN A 133 6.84 11.17 23.97
N MET A 134 6.06 10.68 23.01
CA MET A 134 6.54 10.20 21.71
C MET A 134 5.50 10.33 20.59
N VAL A 135 5.99 10.30 19.36
CA VAL A 135 5.18 10.32 18.14
C VAL A 135 5.76 9.36 17.10
N ALA A 136 4.88 8.73 16.33
CA ALA A 136 5.20 7.95 15.13
C ALA A 136 4.22 8.32 14.01
N CYS A 137 4.68 8.21 12.77
CA CYS A 137 3.87 8.40 11.59
C CYS A 137 3.78 7.08 10.84
N GLY A 138 2.58 6.71 10.40
CA GLY A 138 2.45 5.86 9.24
C GLY A 138 2.42 6.71 7.97
N TRP A 139 1.83 6.19 6.91
CA TRP A 139 1.81 6.92 5.64
C TRP A 139 1.01 8.21 5.69
N ARG A 140 -0.24 8.11 6.13
CA ARG A 140 -1.21 9.21 6.20
C ARG A 140 -1.98 9.22 7.54
N HIS A 141 -1.39 8.64 8.57
CA HIS A 141 -1.91 8.67 9.93
C HIS A 141 -0.76 8.88 10.91
N THR A 142 -1.09 9.38 12.09
CA THR A 142 -0.14 9.75 13.12
C THR A 142 -0.57 9.15 14.45
N ILE A 143 0.42 8.72 15.22
CA ILE A 143 0.25 8.04 16.50
C ILE A 143 1.08 8.80 17.53
N SER A 144 0.49 9.18 18.65
CA SER A 144 1.22 9.80 19.75
C SER A 144 0.89 9.11 21.07
N VAL A 145 1.86 9.11 21.99
CA VAL A 145 1.68 8.56 23.34
C VAL A 145 2.01 9.65 24.35
N SER A 146 1.12 9.86 25.31
CA SER A 146 1.35 10.82 26.39
C SER A 146 2.39 10.34 27.41
N ASP A 147 2.84 11.23 28.30
CA ASP A 147 3.69 10.89 29.44
C ASP A 147 3.02 9.95 30.44
N THR A 148 1.69 9.95 30.48
CA THR A 148 0.87 8.99 31.23
C THR A 148 0.67 7.65 30.50
N GLY A 149 1.29 7.46 29.34
CA GLY A 149 1.26 6.22 28.56
C GLY A 149 -0.01 6.02 27.74
N ARG A 150 -0.86 7.05 27.61
CA ARG A 150 -2.13 6.98 26.86
C ARG A 150 -1.87 7.11 25.36
N LEU A 151 -2.53 6.27 24.58
CA LEU A 151 -2.40 6.22 23.13
C LEU A 151 -3.42 7.12 22.44
N TYR A 152 -2.93 7.89 21.47
CA TYR A 152 -3.75 8.71 20.59
C TYR A 152 -3.40 8.46 19.13
N THR A 153 -4.41 8.52 18.27
CA THR A 153 -4.30 8.31 16.83
C THR A 153 -5.15 9.33 16.09
N TYR A 154 -4.68 9.76 14.93
CA TYR A 154 -5.37 10.73 14.08
C TYR A 154 -4.89 10.65 12.64
N GLY A 155 -5.66 11.22 11.73
CA GLY A 155 -5.45 11.12 10.29
C GLY A 155 -6.39 10.14 9.62
N TRP A 156 -5.86 9.39 8.66
CA TRP A 156 -6.64 8.50 7.81
C TRP A 156 -6.95 7.15 8.46
N SER A 157 -8.20 6.69 8.42
CA SER A 157 -8.64 5.41 9.01
C SER A 157 -9.38 4.47 8.05
N LYS A 158 -9.23 4.63 6.73
CA LYS A 158 -9.93 3.76 5.75
C LYS A 158 -9.76 2.24 5.98
N TYR A 159 -8.66 1.81 6.61
CA TYR A 159 -8.39 0.40 6.92
C TYR A 159 -8.42 0.12 8.43
N GLY A 160 -9.00 1.01 9.23
CA GLY A 160 -9.10 0.88 10.69
C GLY A 160 -7.77 1.10 11.41
N GLN A 161 -6.77 1.69 10.75
CA GLN A 161 -5.44 1.89 11.33
C GLN A 161 -5.40 2.88 12.50
N LEU A 162 -6.47 3.65 12.76
CA LEU A 162 -6.55 4.44 13.99
C LEU A 162 -7.00 3.61 15.20
N GLY A 163 -7.65 2.45 15.01
CA GLY A 163 -7.95 1.53 16.12
C GLY A 163 -9.13 1.93 17.01
N HIS A 164 -10.03 2.79 16.52
CA HIS A 164 -11.23 3.24 17.25
C HIS A 164 -12.46 2.33 17.11
N GLY A 165 -12.35 1.23 16.37
CA GLY A 165 -13.46 0.31 16.12
C GLY A 165 -14.33 0.68 14.92
N ASP A 166 -13.90 1.66 14.13
CA ASP A 166 -14.53 2.13 12.90
C ASP A 166 -13.48 2.46 11.81
N PHE A 167 -13.93 3.09 10.73
CA PHE A 167 -13.10 3.51 9.59
C PHE A 167 -13.06 5.03 9.39
N GLU A 168 -13.41 5.80 10.43
CA GLU A 168 -13.56 7.25 10.33
C GLU A 168 -12.23 7.98 10.52
N ASP A 169 -12.01 9.03 9.74
CA ASP A 169 -10.83 9.88 9.87
C ASP A 169 -10.97 10.81 11.08
N HIS A 170 -9.91 10.97 11.87
CA HIS A 170 -9.89 11.91 13.00
C HIS A 170 -8.97 13.10 12.70
N LEU A 171 -9.50 14.32 12.76
CA LEU A 171 -8.74 15.55 12.44
C LEU A 171 -7.90 16.08 13.62
N VAL A 172 -8.11 15.52 14.80
CA VAL A 172 -7.43 15.84 16.05
C VAL A 172 -7.03 14.54 16.74
N PRO A 173 -5.97 14.53 17.58
CA PRO A 173 -5.60 13.34 18.33
C PRO A 173 -6.79 12.77 19.11
N HIS A 174 -7.16 11.53 18.80
CA HIS A 174 -8.26 10.84 19.44
C HIS A 174 -7.73 9.67 20.25
N LYS A 175 -8.19 9.53 21.49
CA LYS A 175 -7.69 8.51 22.41
C LYS A 175 -8.18 7.13 21.98
N VAL A 176 -7.29 6.14 22.00
CA VAL A 176 -7.65 4.74 21.73
C VAL A 176 -8.17 4.10 23.01
N GLU A 177 -9.49 4.18 23.24
CA GLU A 177 -10.09 3.76 24.52
C GLU A 177 -9.94 2.27 24.83
N SER A 178 -9.84 1.42 23.81
CA SER A 178 -9.60 -0.02 23.99
C SER A 178 -8.23 -0.35 24.63
N LEU A 179 -7.31 0.61 24.68
CA LEU A 179 -6.00 0.50 25.32
C LEU A 179 -5.83 1.50 26.49
N ALA A 180 -6.91 2.08 27.00
CA ALA A 180 -6.87 3.09 28.06
C ALA A 180 -6.21 2.61 29.36
N ASP A 181 -6.35 1.31 29.67
CA ASP A 181 -5.80 0.68 30.88
C ASP A 181 -4.35 0.16 30.68
N SER A 182 -3.80 0.32 29.48
CA SER A 182 -2.45 -0.10 29.15
C SER A 182 -1.49 1.08 29.09
N PHE A 183 -0.32 0.95 29.70
CA PHE A 183 0.74 1.95 29.56
C PHE A 183 1.55 1.65 28.29
N ILE A 184 1.40 2.46 27.25
CA ILE A 184 2.12 2.27 25.99
C ILE A 184 3.57 2.76 26.12
N LYS A 185 4.51 1.90 25.75
CA LYS A 185 5.95 2.13 25.82
C LYS A 185 6.59 2.43 24.46
N GLN A 186 6.07 1.87 23.37
CA GLN A 186 6.53 2.14 22.01
C GLN A 186 5.39 2.05 21.00
N VAL A 187 5.50 2.80 19.91
CA VAL A 187 4.56 2.79 18.79
C VAL A 187 5.31 2.80 17.45
N ALA A 188 4.71 2.22 16.42
CA ALA A 188 5.19 2.31 15.05
C ALA A 188 4.00 2.37 14.07
N GLY A 189 4.13 3.22 13.05
CA GLY A 189 3.17 3.33 11.96
C GLY A 189 3.73 2.69 10.70
N GLY A 190 2.97 1.75 10.12
CA GLY A 190 3.24 1.21 8.79
C GLY A 190 2.51 1.99 7.70
N TRP A 191 2.48 1.43 6.49
CA TRP A 191 1.77 2.06 5.37
C TRP A 191 0.29 2.29 5.69
N ARG A 192 -0.36 1.25 6.23
CA ARG A 192 -1.81 1.22 6.54
C ARG A 192 -2.13 0.41 7.80
N HIS A 193 -1.15 0.18 8.67
CA HIS A 193 -1.31 -0.56 9.92
C HIS A 193 -0.52 0.15 11.04
N THR A 194 -0.81 -0.21 12.28
CA THR A 194 -0.24 0.41 13.47
C THR A 194 0.13 -0.66 14.49
N MET A 195 1.27 -0.46 15.15
CA MET A 195 1.75 -1.32 16.22
C MET A 195 1.93 -0.51 17.51
N ALA A 196 1.58 -1.11 18.65
CA ALA A 196 1.81 -0.55 19.98
C ALA A 196 2.34 -1.62 20.94
N LEU A 197 3.45 -1.33 21.61
CA LEU A 197 4.05 -2.17 22.65
C LEU A 197 3.78 -1.54 24.02
N THR A 198 3.22 -2.33 24.92
CA THR A 198 2.95 -1.95 26.31
C THR A 198 4.18 -2.13 27.21
N SER A 199 4.17 -1.50 28.38
CA SER A 199 5.25 -1.62 29.37
C SER A 199 5.38 -3.03 29.97
N ASP A 200 4.29 -3.81 30.01
CA ASP A 200 4.27 -5.21 30.44
C ASP A 200 4.64 -6.20 29.30
N GLY A 201 5.01 -5.68 28.12
CA GLY A 201 5.58 -6.47 27.02
C GLY A 201 4.58 -7.07 26.04
N LYS A 202 3.28 -6.72 26.13
CA LYS A 202 2.28 -7.12 25.14
C LYS A 202 2.36 -6.23 23.89
N LEU A 203 2.43 -6.87 22.72
CA LEU A 203 2.39 -6.20 21.42
C LEU A 203 0.99 -6.28 20.82
N TYR A 204 0.47 -5.14 20.41
CA TYR A 204 -0.81 -4.98 19.72
C TYR A 204 -0.57 -4.50 18.30
N GLY A 205 -1.36 -5.02 17.36
CA GLY A 205 -1.32 -4.62 15.96
C GLY A 205 -2.72 -4.54 15.37
N TRP A 206 -3.00 -3.49 14.60
CA TRP A 206 -4.29 -3.29 13.94
C TRP A 206 -4.14 -2.50 12.63
N GLY A 207 -5.26 -2.36 11.90
CA GLY A 207 -5.32 -1.73 10.60
C GLY A 207 -5.33 -2.76 9.47
N TRP A 208 -4.72 -2.42 8.33
CA TRP A 208 -4.76 -3.23 7.13
C TRP A 208 -4.09 -4.59 7.33
N ASN A 209 -4.89 -5.66 7.21
CA ASN A 209 -4.46 -7.04 7.35
C ASN A 209 -4.98 -7.90 6.17
N LYS A 210 -4.74 -7.47 4.92
CA LYS A 210 -5.10 -8.28 3.75
C LYS A 210 -4.20 -9.51 3.64
N LYS A 211 -4.61 -10.60 4.29
CA LYS A 211 -4.08 -11.94 4.03
C LYS A 211 -4.70 -12.50 2.77
N VAL A 212 -3.86 -12.98 1.86
CA VAL A 212 -4.31 -13.78 0.71
C VAL A 212 -4.56 -15.20 1.20
N VAL A 213 -5.80 -15.68 1.08
CA VAL A 213 -6.20 -17.05 1.47
C VAL A 213 -6.08 -18.03 0.33
N GLN A 214 -6.16 -17.55 -0.91
CA GLN A 214 -6.13 -18.40 -2.08
C GLN A 214 -5.52 -17.67 -3.26
N VAL A 215 -4.67 -18.37 -4.00
CA VAL A 215 -4.11 -17.90 -5.27
C VAL A 215 -4.44 -18.93 -6.34
N SER A 216 -4.75 -18.45 -7.54
CA SER A 216 -4.87 -19.27 -8.73
C SER A 216 -4.11 -18.63 -9.88
N CYS A 217 -3.25 -19.40 -10.53
CA CYS A 217 -2.48 -18.92 -11.68
C CYS A 217 -3.10 -19.46 -12.97
N GLY A 218 -3.45 -18.56 -13.88
CA GLY A 218 -3.68 -18.88 -15.28
C GLY A 218 -2.39 -18.77 -16.09
N TRP A 219 -2.48 -19.05 -17.39
CA TRP A 219 -1.30 -19.14 -18.28
C TRP A 219 -0.42 -17.87 -18.32
N ARG A 220 -1.02 -16.68 -18.20
CA ARG A 220 -0.33 -15.38 -18.17
C ARG A 220 -0.97 -14.39 -17.20
N HIS A 221 -1.77 -14.84 -16.25
CA HIS A 221 -2.46 -14.00 -15.27
C HIS A 221 -2.61 -14.72 -13.94
N THR A 222 -2.81 -13.97 -12.86
CA THR A 222 -2.94 -14.47 -11.50
C THR A 222 -4.20 -13.90 -10.88
N LEU A 223 -4.91 -14.72 -10.10
CA LEU A 223 -6.00 -14.32 -9.22
C LEU A 223 -5.57 -14.54 -7.77
N ALA A 224 -5.93 -13.62 -6.87
CA ALA A 224 -5.78 -13.80 -5.44
C ALA A 224 -7.07 -13.44 -4.72
N ILE A 225 -7.45 -14.24 -3.73
CA ILE A 225 -8.59 -14.00 -2.86
C ILE A 225 -8.06 -13.70 -1.47
N THR A 226 -8.60 -12.68 -0.81
CA THR A 226 -8.23 -12.35 0.57
C THR A 226 -9.19 -12.96 1.59
N GLU A 227 -8.81 -13.00 2.88
CA GLU A 227 -9.70 -13.43 3.98
C GLU A 227 -11.03 -12.63 3.98
N GLU A 228 -10.97 -11.37 3.54
CA GLU A 228 -12.10 -10.44 3.39
C GLU A 228 -12.96 -10.69 2.14
N LYS A 229 -12.77 -11.83 1.45
CA LYS A 229 -13.49 -12.20 0.21
C LYS A 229 -13.35 -11.17 -0.92
N ASN A 230 -12.24 -10.42 -0.94
CA ASN A 230 -11.89 -9.56 -2.06
C ASN A 230 -11.10 -10.36 -3.08
N VAL A 231 -11.41 -10.19 -4.37
CA VAL A 231 -10.75 -10.87 -5.48
C VAL A 231 -9.89 -9.87 -6.23
N PHE A 232 -8.62 -10.20 -6.42
CA PHE A 232 -7.65 -9.43 -7.17
C PHE A 232 -7.20 -10.19 -8.40
N SER A 233 -6.86 -9.48 -9.47
CA SER A 233 -6.22 -10.06 -10.65
C SER A 233 -5.11 -9.17 -11.21
N TRP A 234 -4.09 -9.80 -11.80
CA TRP A 234 -3.01 -9.16 -12.53
C TRP A 234 -2.38 -10.10 -13.57
N GLY A 235 -1.62 -9.54 -14.49
CA GLY A 235 -0.97 -10.20 -15.63
C GLY A 235 -1.55 -9.73 -16.96
N ARG A 236 -1.55 -10.61 -17.96
CA ARG A 236 -2.11 -10.33 -19.29
C ARG A 236 -3.63 -10.19 -19.20
N GLY A 237 -4.16 -9.10 -19.76
CA GLY A 237 -5.58 -8.73 -19.77
C GLY A 237 -6.16 -8.48 -21.17
N THR A 238 -5.37 -8.66 -22.23
CA THR A 238 -5.80 -8.51 -23.64
C THR A 238 -7.09 -9.22 -24.07
N ASN A 239 -7.59 -10.21 -23.33
CA ASN A 239 -8.86 -10.91 -23.58
C ASN A 239 -9.93 -10.63 -22.51
N GLY A 240 -9.75 -9.61 -21.67
CA GLY A 240 -10.65 -9.28 -20.55
C GLY A 240 -10.57 -10.23 -19.35
N GLN A 241 -9.64 -11.19 -19.35
CA GLN A 241 -9.51 -12.24 -18.32
C GLN A 241 -9.20 -11.72 -16.91
N LEU A 242 -8.83 -10.44 -16.77
CA LEU A 242 -8.62 -9.79 -15.47
C LEU A 242 -9.92 -9.33 -14.81
N GLY A 243 -11.02 -9.20 -15.55
CA GLY A 243 -12.34 -8.86 -14.98
C GLY A 243 -12.51 -7.39 -14.58
N HIS A 244 -11.67 -6.49 -15.07
CA HIS A 244 -11.68 -5.05 -14.72
C HIS A 244 -12.54 -4.18 -15.66
N GLY A 245 -13.31 -4.78 -16.57
CA GLY A 245 -14.09 -4.06 -17.58
C GLY A 245 -13.26 -3.49 -18.74
N GLU A 246 -11.95 -3.75 -18.77
CA GLU A 246 -11.00 -3.29 -19.79
C GLU A 246 -10.11 -4.46 -20.25
N SER A 247 -9.52 -4.34 -21.44
CA SER A 247 -8.65 -5.37 -22.04
C SER A 247 -7.16 -5.00 -22.01
N THR A 248 -6.70 -4.45 -20.88
CA THR A 248 -5.32 -3.99 -20.69
C THR A 248 -4.55 -4.90 -19.73
N ASP A 249 -3.26 -5.12 -20.01
CA ASP A 249 -2.38 -5.87 -19.11
C ASP A 249 -2.11 -5.06 -17.82
N ARG A 250 -1.92 -5.77 -16.71
CA ARG A 250 -1.67 -5.18 -15.39
C ARG A 250 -0.49 -5.89 -14.72
N ASN A 251 0.55 -5.17 -14.36
CA ASN A 251 1.70 -5.73 -13.66
C ASN A 251 1.56 -5.71 -12.12
N VAL A 252 0.46 -5.16 -11.60
CA VAL A 252 0.16 -5.09 -10.16
C VAL A 252 -1.26 -5.61 -9.87
N PRO A 253 -1.49 -6.28 -8.72
CA PRO A 253 -2.82 -6.75 -8.31
C PRO A 253 -3.85 -5.62 -8.32
N LYS A 254 -4.91 -5.76 -9.13
CA LYS A 254 -6.06 -4.85 -9.15
C LYS A 254 -7.31 -5.58 -8.69
N ILE A 255 -8.15 -4.90 -7.92
CA ILE A 255 -9.39 -5.48 -7.37
C ILE A 255 -10.42 -5.71 -8.49
N ILE A 256 -11.06 -6.86 -8.50
CA ILE A 256 -12.22 -7.15 -9.35
C ILE A 256 -13.46 -6.68 -8.58
N GLU A 257 -13.91 -5.46 -8.85
CA GLU A 257 -14.98 -4.81 -8.09
C GLU A 257 -16.26 -5.67 -8.03
N ALA A 258 -16.64 -6.28 -9.16
CA ALA A 258 -17.83 -7.11 -9.27
C ALA A 258 -17.83 -8.38 -8.40
N LEU A 259 -16.66 -8.82 -7.92
CA LEU A 259 -16.49 -10.04 -7.13
C LEU A 259 -15.98 -9.78 -5.71
N SER A 260 -15.79 -8.51 -5.34
CA SER A 260 -15.15 -8.10 -4.09
C SER A 260 -16.12 -7.39 -3.17
N VAL A 261 -16.03 -7.67 -1.87
CA VAL A 261 -16.84 -7.01 -0.84
C VAL A 261 -16.55 -5.51 -0.81
N ASP A 262 -15.29 -5.12 -0.97
CA ASP A 262 -14.87 -3.70 -1.03
C ASP A 262 -15.22 -3.03 -2.37
N GLY A 263 -15.76 -3.79 -3.34
CA GLY A 263 -16.00 -3.38 -4.72
C GLY A 263 -17.45 -2.99 -5.05
N SER A 264 -18.41 -3.21 -4.16
CA SER A 264 -19.82 -3.03 -4.52
C SER A 264 -20.36 -1.63 -4.27
N SER A 265 -20.42 -0.82 -5.33
CA SER A 265 -21.61 -0.04 -5.66
C SER A 265 -22.53 -0.86 -6.59
N GLY A 266 -23.06 -1.98 -6.09
CA GLY A 266 -24.31 -2.59 -6.58
C GLY A 266 -24.52 -2.85 -8.08
N GLN A 267 -23.49 -3.08 -8.92
CA GLN A 267 -23.71 -3.40 -10.34
C GLN A 267 -23.82 -4.92 -10.58
N GLN A 268 -24.94 -5.34 -11.17
CA GLN A 268 -25.11 -6.67 -11.74
C GLN A 268 -24.08 -6.91 -12.86
N ILE A 269 -23.51 -8.11 -12.89
CA ILE A 269 -22.68 -8.58 -14.00
C ILE A 269 -23.57 -8.79 -15.22
N GLU A 270 -23.55 -7.86 -16.18
CA GLU A 270 -24.13 -8.13 -17.50
C GLU A 270 -23.27 -9.14 -18.26
N SER A 271 -23.92 -10.14 -18.85
CA SER A 271 -23.28 -11.06 -19.79
C SER A 271 -22.69 -10.29 -20.97
N SER A 272 -21.47 -10.61 -21.38
CA SER A 272 -20.83 -10.02 -22.56
C SER A 272 -21.76 -10.12 -23.79
N LYS A 273 -22.32 -8.98 -24.21
CA LYS A 273 -22.98 -8.86 -25.52
C LYS A 273 -21.89 -8.68 -26.58
N LEU A 274 -21.24 -9.79 -26.94
CA LEU A 274 -20.51 -9.88 -28.19
C LEU A 274 -21.53 -10.28 -29.27
N ASP A 275 -21.85 -9.33 -30.14
CA ASP A 275 -22.55 -9.59 -31.39
C ASP A 275 -21.72 -10.60 -32.22
N PRO A 276 -22.27 -11.75 -32.67
CA PRO A 276 -21.48 -12.80 -33.34
C PRO A 276 -20.90 -12.42 -34.71
N LEU A 277 -21.06 -11.18 -35.19
CA LEU A 277 -20.81 -10.81 -36.59
C LEU A 277 -19.80 -9.68 -36.83
N SER A 278 -19.14 -9.09 -35.83
CA SER A 278 -18.06 -8.13 -36.09
C SER A 278 -16.66 -8.77 -36.00
N GLY A 279 -16.09 -9.05 -37.18
CA GLY A 279 -14.64 -9.07 -37.42
C GLY A 279 -13.81 -10.07 -36.63
N LYS A 280 -13.93 -11.37 -36.93
CA LYS A 280 -12.91 -12.36 -36.54
C LYS A 280 -11.67 -12.17 -37.41
N THR A 281 -10.63 -11.54 -36.89
CA THR A 281 -9.28 -11.72 -37.43
C THR A 281 -8.89 -13.17 -37.20
N TRP A 282 -8.80 -13.94 -38.27
CA TRP A 282 -8.39 -15.35 -38.22
C TRP A 282 -6.90 -15.40 -37.84
N VAL A 283 -6.60 -15.90 -36.64
CA VAL A 283 -5.24 -16.16 -36.17
C VAL A 283 -5.00 -17.66 -36.29
N SER A 284 -3.95 -18.03 -37.02
CA SER A 284 -3.60 -19.41 -37.36
C SER A 284 -3.45 -20.29 -36.10
N PRO A 285 -3.85 -21.58 -36.14
CA PRO A 285 -3.59 -22.51 -35.04
C PRO A 285 -2.09 -22.66 -34.69
N THR A 286 -1.18 -22.37 -35.61
CA THR A 286 0.28 -22.38 -35.37
C THR A 286 0.79 -21.19 -34.55
N GLU A 287 0.01 -20.13 -34.38
CA GLU A 287 0.34 -18.99 -33.50
C GLU A 287 -0.26 -19.14 -32.08
N ARG A 288 -0.87 -20.29 -31.78
CA ARG A 288 -1.47 -20.60 -30.46
C ARG A 288 -0.61 -21.48 -29.55
N TYR A 289 0.58 -21.88 -29.98
CA TYR A 289 1.51 -22.65 -29.16
C TYR A 289 2.90 -22.01 -29.18
N ALA A 290 3.55 -21.91 -28.03
CA ALA A 290 4.97 -21.57 -27.94
C ALA A 290 5.79 -22.86 -28.01
N ILE A 291 6.76 -22.89 -28.93
CA ILE A 291 7.82 -23.91 -29.01
C ILE A 291 8.90 -23.57 -27.96
N VAL A 292 9.42 -24.58 -27.27
CA VAL A 292 10.58 -24.48 -26.37
C VAL A 292 11.85 -24.82 -27.18
N PRO A 293 12.93 -24.01 -27.17
CA PRO A 293 14.21 -24.42 -27.74
C PRO A 293 14.97 -25.28 -26.72
N ASP A 294 15.43 -26.45 -27.14
CA ASP A 294 16.27 -27.33 -26.32
C ASP A 294 17.75 -27.11 -26.66
N GLU A 295 18.59 -26.80 -25.66
CA GLU A 295 20.05 -26.86 -25.75
C GLU A 295 20.52 -28.24 -25.29
N SER A 296 20.96 -29.10 -26.23
CA SER A 296 22.27 -29.78 -26.22
C SER A 296 22.32 -31.05 -27.10
N GLY A 297 23.28 -31.08 -28.03
CA GLY A 297 24.06 -32.29 -28.33
C GLY A 297 23.71 -33.17 -29.56
N GLN A 298 24.45 -32.94 -30.64
CA GLN A 298 24.95 -33.92 -31.64
C GLN A 298 24.02 -34.51 -32.74
N THR A 299 24.22 -33.95 -33.94
CA THR A 299 24.40 -34.57 -35.29
C THR A 299 23.72 -35.91 -35.62
N VAL A 300 22.91 -35.96 -36.70
CA VAL A 300 23.18 -36.67 -37.98
C VAL A 300 22.18 -36.21 -39.09
N HIS A 301 22.77 -36.00 -40.27
CA HIS A 301 22.28 -35.78 -41.65
C HIS A 301 20.82 -35.99 -42.11
N SER A 302 20.38 -34.96 -42.87
CA SER A 302 19.74 -34.93 -44.20
C SER A 302 18.51 -35.79 -44.54
N GLY A 303 17.42 -35.12 -44.93
CA GLY A 303 16.39 -35.70 -45.79
C GLY A 303 15.13 -34.85 -45.92
N LYS A 304 14.93 -34.23 -47.09
CA LYS A 304 13.69 -33.54 -47.49
C LYS A 304 12.52 -34.53 -47.54
N GLY A 305 11.32 -34.10 -47.16
CA GLY A 305 10.08 -34.60 -47.78
C GLY A 305 8.85 -34.73 -46.86
N ASN A 306 7.92 -33.80 -47.01
CA ASN A 306 6.47 -33.84 -46.78
C ASN A 306 5.89 -35.00 -45.95
N GLY A 307 5.53 -34.71 -44.70
CA GLY A 307 4.66 -35.55 -43.88
C GLY A 307 3.19 -35.35 -44.25
N GLY A 308 2.60 -36.38 -44.84
CA GLY A 308 1.14 -36.58 -44.83
C GLY A 308 0.69 -37.16 -43.50
N ASP A 309 -0.55 -36.82 -43.11
CA ASP A 309 -1.28 -37.37 -41.97
C ASP A 309 -1.32 -38.90 -41.99
N VAL A 310 -0.96 -39.55 -40.88
CA VAL A 310 -1.46 -40.89 -40.53
C VAL A 310 -1.70 -41.00 -39.01
N SER A 311 -3.00 -40.99 -38.67
CA SER A 311 -3.74 -41.67 -37.59
C SER A 311 -3.54 -41.30 -36.10
N VAL A 312 -4.57 -40.67 -35.54
CA VAL A 312 -5.00 -40.79 -34.12
C VAL A 312 -6.20 -41.77 -34.08
N PRO A 313 -6.28 -42.73 -33.13
CA PRO A 313 -7.40 -43.69 -33.03
C PRO A 313 -8.77 -43.06 -32.72
N GLU A 314 -9.83 -43.71 -33.23
CA GLU A 314 -11.19 -43.19 -33.40
C GLU A 314 -12.14 -43.27 -32.19
N ASN A 315 -11.66 -43.46 -30.95
CA ASN A 315 -12.54 -43.54 -29.78
C ASN A 315 -12.16 -42.53 -28.70
N ASP A 316 -12.90 -41.41 -28.65
CA ASP A 316 -13.51 -40.85 -27.42
C ASP A 316 -13.69 -39.34 -27.52
N VAL A 317 -14.80 -38.88 -28.12
CA VAL A 317 -15.59 -37.78 -27.54
C VAL A 317 -17.06 -37.95 -27.94
N LYS A 318 -17.89 -38.52 -27.06
CA LYS A 318 -19.35 -38.38 -27.15
C LYS A 318 -19.73 -36.93 -26.82
N ARG A 319 -20.19 -36.18 -27.83
CA ARG A 319 -20.95 -34.92 -27.65
C ARG A 319 -22.18 -35.17 -26.76
N ILE A 320 -22.44 -34.34 -25.75
CA ILE A 320 -23.80 -34.25 -25.15
C ILE A 320 -24.26 -32.81 -24.94
N ARG A 321 -25.50 -32.57 -25.40
CA ARG A 321 -26.36 -31.39 -25.25
C ARG A 321 -26.91 -31.28 -23.82
N ILE A 322 -26.95 -30.06 -23.27
CA ILE A 322 -27.58 -29.78 -21.97
C ILE A 322 -29.11 -29.68 -22.16
N LYS A 323 -29.87 -30.59 -21.51
CA LYS A 323 -31.32 -30.41 -21.27
C LYS A 323 -31.51 -29.68 -19.93
N ALA A 324 -32.23 -28.58 -19.96
CA ALA A 324 -32.57 -27.81 -18.77
C ALA A 324 -33.58 -28.57 -17.89
N TYR A 325 -33.19 -28.90 -16.66
CA TYR A 325 -34.15 -29.27 -15.60
C TYR A 325 -34.37 -28.09 -14.66
N LYS A 326 -35.65 -27.79 -14.43
CA LYS A 326 -36.13 -26.78 -13.49
C LYS A 326 -35.98 -27.36 -12.07
N LEU A 327 -35.07 -26.83 -11.26
CA LEU A 327 -35.00 -27.14 -9.83
C LEU A 327 -35.08 -25.85 -9.01
N ARG A 328 -36.01 -25.83 -8.05
CA ARG A 328 -36.24 -24.76 -7.08
C ARG A 328 -35.27 -24.92 -5.90
N GLY A 329 -34.69 -23.81 -5.46
CA GLY A 329 -34.24 -23.62 -4.08
C GLY A 329 -32.92 -24.26 -3.65
N VAL A 330 -31.78 -23.89 -4.26
CA VAL A 330 -30.45 -23.88 -3.61
C VAL A 330 -29.63 -22.70 -4.18
N CYS A 331 -28.84 -22.03 -3.34
CA CYS A 331 -28.10 -20.80 -3.60
C CYS A 331 -27.20 -20.89 -4.86
N LYS A 332 -27.48 -20.08 -5.88
CA LYS A 332 -26.86 -20.14 -7.23
C LYS A 332 -25.35 -19.83 -7.27
N VAL A 333 -24.77 -19.24 -6.23
CA VAL A 333 -23.36 -18.81 -6.22
C VAL A 333 -22.40 -19.98 -5.94
N SER A 334 -22.76 -20.93 -5.09
CA SER A 334 -21.90 -22.09 -4.79
C SER A 334 -21.78 -23.07 -5.97
N LEU A 335 -22.80 -23.16 -6.83
CA LEU A 335 -22.80 -24.11 -7.94
C LEU A 335 -21.97 -23.63 -9.13
N LEU A 336 -21.94 -22.31 -9.40
CA LEU A 336 -21.14 -21.75 -10.48
C LEU A 336 -19.62 -21.87 -10.18
N LEU A 337 -19.25 -21.73 -8.90
CA LEU A 337 -17.87 -21.89 -8.44
C LEU A 337 -17.41 -23.37 -8.50
N LEU A 338 -18.30 -24.31 -8.19
CA LEU A 338 -18.00 -25.75 -8.30
C LEU A 338 -17.81 -26.19 -9.76
N VAL A 339 -18.55 -25.61 -10.70
CA VAL A 339 -18.42 -25.94 -12.14
C VAL A 339 -17.10 -25.42 -12.73
N ILE A 340 -16.60 -24.27 -12.27
CA ILE A 340 -15.29 -23.78 -12.71
C ILE A 340 -14.15 -24.61 -12.10
N ILE A 341 -14.29 -25.06 -10.85
CA ILE A 341 -13.23 -25.80 -10.15
C ILE A 341 -13.14 -27.26 -10.59
N THR A 342 -14.26 -27.93 -10.90
CA THR A 342 -14.23 -29.36 -11.28
C THR A 342 -13.81 -29.60 -12.74
N THR A 343 -13.94 -28.59 -13.62
CA THR A 343 -13.60 -28.74 -15.05
C THR A 343 -12.11 -28.48 -15.35
N ILE A 344 -11.31 -28.11 -14.35
CA ILE A 344 -9.86 -27.88 -14.48
C ILE A 344 -9.04 -29.08 -13.96
N ILE A 345 -9.67 -30.09 -13.34
CA ILE A 345 -8.98 -31.23 -12.69
C ILE A 345 -9.21 -32.58 -13.42
N MET A 346 -9.72 -32.63 -14.65
CA MET A 346 -9.66 -33.85 -15.48
C MET A 346 -9.22 -33.57 -16.91
#